data_AF-A0A5N5D016-F1
#
_entry.id   AF-A0A5N5D016-F1
#
_cell.length_a   1.000
_cell.length_b   1.000
_cell.length_c   1.000
_cell.angle_alpha   90.00
_cell.angle_beta   90.00
_cell.angle_gamma   90.00
#
_symmetry.space_group_name_H-M   'P 1'
#
loop_
_entity.id
_entity.type
_entity.pdbx_description
1 polymer ?
#
loop_
_entity_poly.entity_id
_entity_poly.type
_entity_poly.pdbx_seq_one_letter_code
_entity_poly.pdbx_strand_id
1 'polypeptide(L)'
;MGGGGYGGTNSRRLNNVYVKDPHWGGPHWYSLENRIAKEYPKLTQWGDPVWGTAERGITTYRLSWNRQRAMGGAGHAAIFNTWRRSKAQILYWAPPLIGAYYLMTWANEQNEWINSKEGRLATAGNEE
;
A
#
# COMPACT_ATOMS: atom_id res chain seq x y z
N MET A 1 -15.09 24.06 53.85
CA MET A 1 -15.97 23.81 52.70
C MET A 1 -15.57 24.80 51.61
N GLY A 2 -14.83 24.37 50.59
CA GLY A 2 -14.35 25.23 49.51
C GLY A 2 -14.41 24.46 48.20
N GLY A 3 -15.27 24.93 47.29
CA GLY A 3 -15.56 24.27 46.01
C GLY A 3 -14.36 24.29 45.06
N GLY A 4 -14.02 23.12 44.53
CA GLY A 4 -13.05 22.96 43.45
C GLY A 4 -13.76 22.97 42.10
N GLY A 5 -13.63 24.08 41.38
CA GLY A 5 -14.19 24.26 40.05
C GLY A 5 -13.62 23.29 39.00
N TYR A 6 -14.46 22.97 38.02
CA TYR A 6 -14.13 22.22 36.82
C TYR A 6 -13.04 22.94 36.02
N GLY A 7 -11.78 22.58 36.28
CA GLY A 7 -10.62 23.04 35.51
C GLY A 7 -10.43 22.18 34.28
N GLY A 8 -10.86 22.68 33.12
CA GLY A 8 -10.50 22.09 31.83
C GLY A 8 -8.98 22.01 31.69
N THR A 9 -8.44 20.81 31.69
CA THR A 9 -7.01 20.56 31.47
C THR A 9 -6.72 20.74 29.98
N ASN A 10 -6.35 21.96 29.60
CA ASN A 10 -5.69 22.24 28.32
C ASN A 10 -4.43 21.36 28.23
N SER A 11 -4.47 20.31 27.41
CA SER A 11 -3.34 19.39 27.17
C SER A 11 -2.11 20.06 26.55
N ARG A 12 -2.20 21.33 26.17
CA ARG A 12 -1.09 22.12 25.60
C ARG A 12 -0.07 22.63 26.63
N ARG A 13 -0.29 22.45 27.94
CA ARG A 13 0.57 23.08 28.97
C ARG A 13 1.55 22.16 29.70
N LEU A 14 1.62 20.85 29.41
CA LEU A 14 2.41 19.96 30.29
C LEU A 14 3.65 19.27 29.73
N ASN A 15 3.91 19.14 28.43
CA ASN A 15 5.00 18.24 28.00
C ASN A 15 5.99 18.81 26.97
N ASN A 16 6.52 20.01 27.18
CA ASN A 16 7.64 20.53 26.40
C ASN A 16 8.89 20.66 27.28
N VAL A 17 9.75 19.63 27.30
CA VAL A 17 11.10 19.73 27.86
C VAL A 17 12.05 20.11 26.73
N TYR A 18 12.68 21.28 26.84
CA TYR A 18 13.63 21.77 25.85
C TYR A 18 14.92 20.93 25.91
N VAL A 19 15.20 20.12 24.89
CA VAL A 19 16.48 19.41 24.76
C VAL A 19 17.43 20.33 24.01
N LYS A 20 18.46 20.80 24.71
CA LYS A 20 19.35 21.86 24.24
C LYS A 20 20.20 21.45 23.03
N ASP A 21 20.53 20.17 22.89
CA ASP A 21 21.47 19.68 21.86
C ASP A 21 21.08 18.30 21.29
N PRO A 22 20.28 18.21 20.21
CA PRO A 22 20.11 16.99 19.44
C PRO A 22 21.27 16.82 18.44
N HIS A 23 21.86 15.62 18.43
CA HIS A 23 22.96 15.22 17.56
C HIS A 23 22.51 15.14 16.09
N TRP A 24 22.40 16.30 15.44
CA TRP A 24 22.03 16.53 14.03
C TRP A 24 20.57 16.95 13.79
N GLY A 25 20.37 18.27 13.74
CA GLY A 25 19.21 18.93 13.13
C GLY A 25 18.26 19.59 14.14
N GLY A 26 18.55 20.82 14.54
CA GLY A 26 17.61 21.82 15.10
C GLY A 26 16.84 21.49 16.40
N PRO A 27 16.34 22.50 17.13
CA PRO A 27 15.53 22.28 18.32
C PRO A 27 14.16 21.70 17.94
N HIS A 28 13.93 20.42 18.26
CA HIS A 28 12.65 19.74 18.09
C HIS A 28 11.93 19.61 19.45
N TRP A 29 10.65 19.99 19.47
CA TRP A 29 9.77 19.77 20.62
C TRP A 29 9.37 18.29 20.65
N TYR A 30 9.97 17.49 21.54
CA TYR A 30 9.51 16.13 21.82
C TYR A 30 8.77 16.10 23.16
N SER A 31 7.54 15.57 23.17
CA SER A 31 6.89 15.17 24.42
C SER A 31 7.61 13.93 24.98
N LEU A 32 7.59 13.75 26.30
CA LEU A 32 8.15 12.56 26.97
C LEU A 32 7.59 11.23 26.39
N GLU A 33 6.38 11.27 25.83
CA GLU A 33 5.74 10.14 25.15
C GLU A 33 6.54 9.67 23.91
N ASN A 34 7.23 10.58 23.22
CA ASN A 34 8.03 10.27 22.04
C ASN A 34 9.36 9.56 22.36
N ARG A 35 9.82 9.59 23.62
CA ARG A 35 11.01 8.83 24.05
C ARG A 35 10.70 7.33 24.13
N ILE A 36 9.51 6.99 24.61
CA ILE A 36 9.05 5.59 24.73
C ILE A 36 8.74 5.00 23.35
N ALA A 37 8.17 5.80 22.44
CA ALA A 37 7.89 5.41 21.07
C ALA A 37 9.16 5.09 20.23
N LYS A 38 10.34 5.55 20.66
CA LYS A 38 11.62 5.24 20.00
C LYS A 38 12.17 3.86 20.39
N GLU A 39 11.72 3.29 21.51
CA GLU A 39 12.31 2.10 22.12
C GLU A 39 11.52 0.80 21.81
N TYR A 40 10.24 0.88 21.44
CA TYR A 40 9.41 -0.31 21.15
C TYR A 40 8.98 -0.39 19.67
N PRO A 41 9.35 -1.46 18.94
CA PRO A 41 9.10 -1.60 17.51
C PRO A 41 7.61 -1.90 17.21
N LYS A 42 6.97 -0.96 16.51
CA LYS A 42 5.95 -1.14 15.46
C LYS A 42 5.20 -2.48 15.50
N LEU A 43 4.20 -2.58 16.37
CA LEU A 43 2.98 -3.42 16.34
C LEU A 43 2.35 -3.36 17.74
N THR A 44 1.82 -2.21 18.11
CA THR A 44 1.21 -1.99 19.42
C THR A 44 -0.28 -2.36 19.49
N GLN A 45 -0.74 -2.56 20.72
CA GLN A 45 -2.06 -3.04 21.14
C GLN A 45 -3.21 -2.10 20.75
N TRP A 46 -4.45 -2.63 20.72
CA TRP A 46 -5.66 -1.84 20.51
C TRP A 46 -5.74 -0.63 21.46
N GLY A 47 -6.01 0.56 20.92
CA GLY A 47 -6.11 1.80 21.68
C GLY A 47 -4.82 2.62 21.77
N ASP A 48 -3.71 2.14 21.21
CA ASP A 48 -2.49 2.94 21.13
C ASP A 48 -2.61 4.04 20.04
N PRO A 49 -2.42 5.33 20.37
CA PRO A 49 -2.46 6.44 19.40
C PRO A 49 -1.30 6.46 18.38
N VAL A 50 -0.36 5.51 18.41
CA VAL A 50 0.78 5.42 17.48
C VAL A 50 0.36 5.23 16.01
N TRP A 51 -0.87 4.77 15.75
CA TRP A 51 -1.32 4.30 14.44
C TRP A 51 -1.87 5.37 13.49
N GLY A 52 -2.05 6.61 13.94
CA GLY A 52 -2.63 7.65 13.09
C GLY A 52 -2.48 9.04 13.68
N THR A 53 -2.56 10.04 12.80
CA THR A 53 -2.80 11.43 13.25
C THR A 53 -4.02 11.45 14.16
N ALA A 54 -4.02 12.24 15.23
CA ALA A 54 -5.18 12.35 16.11
C ALA A 54 -6.44 12.72 15.32
N GLU A 55 -7.38 11.78 15.17
CA GLU A 55 -8.63 11.97 14.45
C GLU A 55 -9.71 12.47 15.42
N ARG A 56 -10.29 13.65 15.16
CA ARG A 56 -11.37 14.22 15.96
C ARG A 56 -12.52 14.63 15.06
N GLY A 57 -13.74 14.26 15.43
CA GLY A 57 -14.96 14.68 14.75
C GLY A 57 -15.45 13.77 13.61
N ILE A 58 -14.80 12.63 13.38
CA ILE A 58 -15.27 11.63 12.41
C ILE A 58 -16.24 10.68 13.12
N THR A 59 -17.48 10.60 12.62
CA THR A 59 -18.51 9.67 13.15
C THR A 59 -18.83 8.63 12.09
N THR A 60 -18.64 7.35 12.40
CA THR A 60 -18.89 6.24 11.48
C THR A 60 -20.14 5.46 11.85
N TYR A 61 -21.02 5.20 10.89
CA TYR A 61 -22.23 4.40 11.08
C TYR A 61 -22.11 3.07 10.34
N ARG A 62 -22.63 1.99 10.94
CA ARG A 62 -22.67 0.65 10.33
C ARG A 62 -23.97 -0.05 10.68
N LEU A 63 -24.47 -0.88 9.76
CA LEU A 63 -25.59 -1.79 10.00
C LEU A 63 -25.08 -3.17 10.41
N SER A 64 -25.78 -3.85 11.33
CA SER A 64 -25.51 -5.25 11.67
C SER A 64 -25.58 -6.15 10.44
N TRP A 65 -24.66 -7.11 10.32
CA TRP A 65 -24.57 -8.01 9.17
C TRP A 65 -25.82 -8.87 8.99
N ASN A 66 -26.44 -9.30 10.10
CA ASN A 66 -27.67 -10.10 10.07
C ASN A 66 -28.89 -9.34 9.52
N ARG A 67 -28.77 -8.01 9.33
CA ARG A 67 -29.82 -7.17 8.73
C ARG A 67 -29.53 -6.81 7.26
N GLN A 68 -28.42 -7.30 6.70
CA GLN A 68 -28.03 -7.05 5.31
C GLN A 68 -28.21 -8.32 4.47
N ARG A 69 -28.50 -8.15 3.18
CA ARG A 69 -28.51 -9.27 2.21
C ARG A 69 -27.07 -9.55 1.79
N ALA A 70 -26.55 -10.74 2.08
CA ALA A 70 -25.14 -11.09 1.86
C ALA A 70 -24.62 -10.85 0.42
N MET A 71 -25.46 -11.05 -0.59
CA MET A 71 -25.14 -10.80 -2.01
C MET A 71 -26.07 -9.76 -2.66
N GLY A 72 -26.64 -8.86 -1.86
CA GLY A 72 -27.50 -7.80 -2.36
C GLY A 72 -26.78 -6.95 -3.42
N GLY A 73 -27.27 -6.94 -4.65
CA GLY A 73 -26.69 -6.18 -5.75
C GLY A 73 -25.37 -6.74 -6.32
N ALA A 74 -24.94 -7.93 -5.89
CA ALA A 74 -23.66 -8.51 -6.30
C ALA A 74 -23.55 -8.73 -7.81
N GLY A 75 -24.63 -9.14 -8.52
CA GLY A 75 -24.58 -9.35 -9.96
C GLY A 75 -24.28 -8.06 -10.75
N HIS A 76 -25.08 -7.01 -10.54
CA HIS A 76 -24.88 -5.72 -11.19
C HIS A 76 -23.55 -5.08 -10.77
N ALA A 77 -23.26 -5.04 -9.47
CA ALA A 77 -22.03 -4.47 -8.96
C ALA A 77 -20.81 -5.23 -9.44
N ALA A 78 -20.81 -6.56 -9.44
CA ALA A 78 -19.67 -7.37 -9.90
C ALA A 78 -19.37 -7.09 -11.37
N ILE A 79 -20.36 -7.11 -12.26
CA ILE A 79 -20.10 -6.94 -13.69
C ILE A 79 -19.58 -5.52 -13.99
N PHE A 80 -20.33 -4.49 -13.60
CA PHE A 80 -19.98 -3.12 -13.99
C PHE A 80 -18.79 -2.55 -13.22
N ASN A 81 -18.66 -2.86 -11.92
CA ASN A 81 -17.50 -2.40 -11.15
C ASN A 81 -16.23 -3.13 -11.58
N THR A 82 -16.30 -4.44 -11.88
CA THR A 82 -15.12 -5.18 -12.35
C THR A 82 -14.70 -4.68 -13.72
N TRP A 83 -15.62 -4.50 -14.67
CA TRP A 83 -15.28 -3.96 -15.99
C TRP A 83 -14.57 -2.59 -15.89
N ARG A 84 -15.13 -1.65 -15.11
CA ARG A 84 -14.53 -0.32 -14.92
C ARG A 84 -13.14 -0.40 -14.32
N ARG A 85 -12.92 -1.29 -13.35
CA ARG A 85 -11.61 -1.49 -12.69
C ARG A 85 -10.60 -2.16 -13.64
N SER A 86 -11.02 -3.21 -14.36
CA SER A 86 -10.16 -3.93 -15.30
C SER A 86 -9.74 -3.05 -16.48
N LYS A 87 -10.66 -2.25 -17.04
CA LYS A 87 -10.35 -1.30 -18.12
C LYS A 87 -9.27 -0.29 -17.72
N ALA A 88 -9.31 0.22 -16.49
CA ALA A 88 -8.31 1.19 -16.02
C ALA A 88 -6.91 0.57 -15.87
N GLN A 89 -6.83 -0.76 -15.71
CA GLN A 89 -5.57 -1.45 -15.46
C GLN A 89 -5.00 -2.18 -16.69
N ILE A 90 -5.83 -2.46 -17.70
CA ILE A 90 -5.46 -3.31 -18.84
C ILE A 90 -4.23 -2.80 -19.58
N LEU A 91 -4.06 -1.48 -19.70
CA LEU A 91 -2.92 -0.89 -20.41
C LEU A 91 -1.59 -0.99 -19.66
N TYR A 92 -1.61 -1.27 -18.35
CA TYR A 92 -0.36 -1.41 -17.59
C TYR A 92 0.26 -2.79 -17.73
N TRP A 93 -0.56 -3.83 -17.86
CA TRP A 93 -0.08 -5.21 -17.87
C TRP A 93 -0.29 -5.92 -19.22
N ALA A 94 -1.29 -5.55 -20.02
CA ALA A 94 -1.54 -6.22 -21.29
C ALA A 94 -0.41 -5.99 -22.32
N PRO A 95 0.13 -4.77 -22.53
CA PRO A 95 1.23 -4.57 -23.48
C PRO A 95 2.48 -5.41 -23.21
N PRO A 96 3.03 -5.49 -21.97
CA PRO A 96 4.19 -6.34 -21.73
C PRO A 96 3.87 -7.84 -21.89
N LEU A 97 2.66 -8.31 -21.56
CA LEU A 97 2.29 -9.72 -21.77
C LEU A 97 2.16 -10.06 -23.26
N ILE A 98 1.56 -9.17 -24.05
CA ILE A 98 1.45 -9.34 -25.50
C ILE A 98 2.85 -9.35 -26.13
N GLY A 99 3.72 -8.42 -25.71
CA GLY A 99 5.12 -8.38 -26.16
C GLY A 99 5.88 -9.67 -25.81
N ALA A 100 5.72 -10.17 -24.59
CA ALA A 100 6.34 -11.42 -24.16
C ALA A 100 5.85 -12.62 -24.96
N TYR A 101 4.55 -12.68 -25.28
CA TYR A 101 3.98 -13.75 -26.10
C TYR A 101 4.59 -13.76 -27.50
N TYR A 102 4.65 -12.62 -28.17
CA TYR A 102 5.26 -12.55 -29.51
C TYR A 102 6.75 -12.87 -29.50
N LEU A 103 7.49 -12.39 -28.49
CA LEU A 103 8.91 -12.71 -28.34
C LEU A 103 9.13 -14.22 -28.15
N MET A 104 8.30 -14.86 -27.33
CA MET A 104 8.38 -16.30 -27.10
C MET A 104 8.07 -17.10 -28.37
N THR A 105 7.02 -16.73 -29.11
CA THR A 105 6.66 -17.40 -30.37
C THR A 105 7.80 -17.28 -31.38
N TRP A 106 8.37 -16.08 -31.55
CA TRP A 106 9.53 -15.87 -32.40
C TRP A 106 10.73 -16.71 -31.95
N ALA A 107 11.03 -16.73 -30.64
CA ALA A 107 12.15 -17.51 -30.11
C ALA A 107 11.99 -19.02 -30.37
N ASN A 108 10.76 -19.55 -30.25
CA ASN A 108 10.47 -20.96 -30.55
C ASN A 108 10.64 -21.27 -32.03
N GLU A 109 10.08 -20.45 -32.92
CA GLU A 109 10.21 -20.62 -34.38
C GLU A 109 11.68 -20.55 -34.82
N GLN A 110 12.45 -19.62 -34.27
CA GLN A 110 13.88 -19.52 -34.55
C GLN A 110 14.66 -20.74 -34.06
N ASN A 111 14.35 -21.24 -32.85
CA ASN A 111 14.98 -22.42 -32.31
C ASN A 111 14.70 -23.66 -33.18
N GLU A 112 13.45 -23.83 -33.62
CA GLU A 112 13.07 -24.89 -34.55
C GLU A 112 13.78 -24.75 -35.91
N TRP A 113 13.86 -23.53 -36.44
CA TRP A 113 14.54 -23.27 -37.72
C TRP A 113 16.04 -23.61 -37.66
N ILE A 114 16.76 -23.18 -36.63
CA ILE A 114 18.20 -23.49 -36.45
C ILE A 114 18.43 -25.01 -36.37
N ASN A 115 17.53 -25.73 -35.70
CA ASN A 115 17.61 -27.19 -35.58
C ASN A 115 17.06 -27.95 -36.80
N SER A 116 16.51 -27.26 -37.79
CA SER A 116 16.07 -27.86 -39.06
C SER A 116 17.25 -28.17 -39.99
N LYS A 117 17.01 -28.99 -41.03
CA LYS A 117 18.06 -29.32 -42.01
C LYS A 117 18.51 -28.08 -42.80
N GLU A 118 17.56 -27.26 -43.22
CA GLU A 118 17.80 -26.01 -43.95
C GLU A 118 18.57 -25.00 -43.08
N GLY A 119 18.21 -24.86 -41.80
CA GLY A 119 18.90 -23.97 -40.86
C GLY A 119 20.34 -24.40 -40.57
N ARG A 120 20.59 -25.71 -40.42
CA ARG A 120 21.97 -26.23 -40.29
C ARG A 120 22.82 -25.96 -41.53
N LEU A 121 22.27 -26.11 -42.73
CA LEU A 121 22.98 -25.83 -43.99
C LEU A 121 23.27 -24.33 -44.15
N ALA A 122 22.30 -23.47 -43.85
CA ALA A 122 22.45 -22.01 -43.91
C ALA A 122 23.44 -21.48 -42.86
N THR A 123 23.53 -22.10 -41.68
CA THR A 123 24.48 -21.71 -40.64
C THR A 123 25.89 -22.21 -40.96
N ALA A 124 26.02 -23.45 -41.44
CA ALA A 124 27.32 -24.02 -41.84
C ALA A 124 27.95 -23.32 -43.05
N GLY A 125 27.15 -22.79 -43.99
CA GLY A 125 27.64 -22.03 -45.14
C GLY A 125 28.05 -20.59 -44.85
N ASN A 126 27.85 -20.07 -43.63
CA ASN A 126 28.27 -18.73 -43.22
C ASN A 126 29.58 -18.71 -42.41
N GLU A 127 30.19 -19.88 -42.17
CA GLU A 127 31.48 -20.02 -41.46
C GLU A 127 32.71 -20.12 -42.40
N GLU A 128 32.51 -19.97 -43.72
CA GLU A 128 33.56 -19.82 -44.75
C GLU A 128 33.70 -18.35 -45.22
#